data_AF-A0A924HI72-F1
#
_entry.id   AF-A0A924HI72-F1
#
_cell.length_a   1.000
_cell.length_b   1.000
_cell.length_c   1.000
_cell.angle_alpha   90.00
_cell.angle_beta   90.00
_cell.angle_gamma   90.00
#
_symmetry.space_group_name_H-M   'P 1'
#
loop_
_entity.id
_entity.type
_entity.pdbx_description
1 polymer ?
#
loop_
_entity_poly.entity_id
_entity_poly.type
_entity_poly.pdbx_seq_one_letter_code
_entity_poly.pdbx_strand_id
1 'polypeptide(L)'
;MKKIMYFAFSLMLLAGSVNVAKAADGKDEKALTTEQQMKLDQISQRVEEIKNMDKSSLTRDQKKDLKKEITTMQKEAKAISNGGIY
;
A
#
# COMPACT_ATOMS: atom_id res chain seq x y z
N MET A 1 10.54 -25.52 5.75
CA MET A 1 9.54 -25.06 4.74
C MET A 1 8.40 -24.25 5.38
N LYS A 2 8.69 -23.15 6.10
CA LYS A 2 7.68 -22.18 6.59
C LYS A 2 7.98 -20.73 6.15
N LYS A 3 9.13 -20.52 5.47
CA LYS A 3 9.65 -19.21 5.06
C LYS A 3 9.21 -18.79 3.65
N ILE A 4 8.63 -19.72 2.87
CA ILE A 4 8.18 -19.48 1.49
C ILE A 4 6.69 -19.07 1.47
N MET A 5 5.92 -19.44 2.50
CA MET A 5 4.47 -19.20 2.54
C MET A 5 4.12 -17.70 2.62
N TYR A 6 4.95 -16.88 3.27
CA TYR A 6 4.76 -15.42 3.31
C TYR A 6 5.20 -14.72 2.01
N PHE A 7 6.08 -15.35 1.22
CA PHE A 7 6.54 -14.79 -0.05
C PHE A 7 5.53 -15.07 -1.18
N ALA A 8 4.82 -16.21 -1.12
CA ALA A 8 3.82 -16.60 -2.11
C ALA A 8 2.54 -15.75 -2.06
N PHE A 9 2.16 -15.21 -0.90
CA PHE A 9 0.96 -14.37 -0.77
C PHE A 9 1.18 -12.93 -1.27
N SER A 10 2.44 -12.49 -1.35
CA SER A 10 2.79 -11.13 -1.79
C SER A 10 2.72 -10.93 -3.32
N LEU A 11 2.65 -12.00 -4.12
CA LEU A 11 2.74 -11.91 -5.57
C LEU A 11 1.37 -11.89 -6.28
N MET A 12 0.27 -12.18 -5.57
CA MET A 12 -1.07 -12.32 -6.15
C MET A 12 -1.95 -11.06 -6.04
N LEU A 13 -1.34 -9.87 -5.96
CA LEU A 13 -2.08 -8.59 -5.93
C LEU A 13 -1.64 -7.58 -7.00
N LEU A 14 -0.77 -7.98 -7.94
CA LEU A 14 -0.22 -7.10 -8.99
C LEU A 14 -0.88 -7.24 -10.37
N ALA A 15 -2.13 -7.71 -10.41
CA ALA A 15 -2.94 -7.72 -11.63
C ALA A 15 -4.20 -6.86 -11.44
N GLY A 16 -4.02 -5.54 -11.54
CA GLY A 16 -5.10 -4.56 -11.42
C GLY A 16 -4.83 -3.32 -12.26
N SER A 17 -5.13 -3.45 -13.56
CA SER A 17 -5.65 -2.41 -14.47
C SER A 17 -5.01 -1.02 -14.42
N VAL A 18 -4.11 -0.75 -15.38
CA VAL A 18 -3.71 0.61 -15.76
C VAL A 18 -4.88 1.32 -16.47
N ASN A 19 -5.65 2.12 -15.73
CA ASN A 19 -6.59 3.07 -16.31
C ASN A 19 -6.00 4.48 -16.25
N VAL A 20 -5.58 4.99 -17.41
CA VAL A 20 -5.14 6.38 -17.58
C VAL A 20 -6.40 7.25 -17.69
N ALA A 21 -6.76 7.94 -16.60
CA ALA A 21 -7.83 8.92 -16.60
C ALA A 21 -7.30 10.31 -16.97
N LYS A 22 -7.96 10.94 -17.94
CA LYS A 22 -7.68 12.29 -18.49
C LYS A 22 -7.81 13.37 -17.41
N ALA A 23 -6.86 14.30 -17.36
CA ALA A 23 -6.89 15.47 -16.48
C ALA A 23 -7.89 16.52 -17.00
N ALA A 24 -8.81 16.95 -16.14
CA ALA A 24 -9.50 18.22 -16.24
C ALA A 24 -8.96 19.12 -15.11
N ASP A 25 -8.48 20.30 -15.51
CA ASP A 25 -8.03 21.40 -14.66
C ASP A 25 -9.16 21.85 -13.73
N GLY A 26 -8.85 21.97 -12.43
CA GLY A 26 -9.76 22.50 -11.42
C GLY A 26 -9.25 22.15 -10.03
N LYS A 27 -8.91 23.17 -9.23
CA LYS A 27 -8.53 23.04 -7.82
C LYS A 27 -9.75 22.72 -6.96
N ASP A 28 -10.38 21.59 -7.22
CA ASP A 28 -11.32 20.97 -6.31
C ASP A 28 -10.59 19.78 -5.71
N GLU A 29 -10.63 19.67 -4.37
CA GLU A 29 -10.24 18.44 -3.69
C GLU A 29 -11.04 17.31 -4.36
N LYS A 30 -10.39 16.55 -5.26
CA LYS A 30 -11.04 15.45 -5.98
C LYS A 30 -11.53 14.50 -4.91
N ALA A 31 -12.85 14.49 -4.71
CA ALA A 31 -13.49 13.52 -3.85
C ALA A 31 -12.99 12.13 -4.26
N LEU A 32 -12.42 11.41 -3.30
CA LEU A 32 -11.88 10.07 -3.55
C LEU A 32 -12.99 9.21 -4.12
N THR A 33 -12.70 8.49 -5.21
CA THR A 33 -13.63 7.48 -5.71
C THR A 33 -13.79 6.38 -4.65
N THR A 34 -14.91 5.66 -4.67
CA THR A 34 -15.14 4.53 -3.74
C THR A 34 -13.99 3.52 -3.78
N GLU A 35 -13.41 3.28 -4.96
CA GLU A 35 -12.25 2.40 -5.14
C GLU A 35 -10.97 2.94 -4.48
N GLN A 36 -10.72 4.25 -4.60
CA GLN A 36 -9.58 4.91 -3.95
C GLN A 36 -9.71 4.88 -2.42
N GLN A 37 -10.92 5.08 -1.90
CA GLN A 37 -11.20 4.96 -0.47
C GLN A 37 -10.96 3.54 0.03
N MET A 38 -11.50 2.53 -0.65
CA MET A 38 -11.26 1.12 -0.29
C MET A 38 -9.77 0.78 -0.27
N LYS A 39 -8.99 1.31 -1.22
CA LYS A 39 -7.54 1.09 -1.26
C LYS A 39 -6.82 1.76 -0.08
N LEU A 40 -7.22 2.97 0.32
CA LEU A 40 -6.69 3.64 1.50
C LEU A 40 -7.04 2.89 2.80
N ASP A 41 -8.24 2.33 2.89
CA ASP A 41 -8.67 1.55 4.05
C ASP A 41 -7.85 0.26 4.17
N GLN A 42 -7.59 -0.44 3.06
CA GLN A 42 -6.70 -1.61 3.03
C GLN A 42 -5.27 -1.27 3.46
N ILE A 43 -4.71 -0.16 2.95
CA ILE A 43 -3.40 0.33 3.37
C ILE A 43 -3.38 0.61 4.87
N SER A 44 -4.42 1.28 5.39
CA SER A 44 -4.52 1.62 6.81
C SER A 44 -4.59 0.38 7.69
N GLN A 45 -5.42 -0.60 7.33
CA GLN A 45 -5.52 -1.88 8.02
C GLN A 45 -4.16 -2.59 8.08
N ARG A 46 -3.46 -2.69 6.94
CA ARG A 46 -2.16 -3.37 6.89
C ARG A 46 -1.09 -2.65 7.71
N VAL A 47 -1.06 -1.32 7.67
CA VAL A 47 -0.14 -0.53 8.50
C VAL A 47 -0.42 -0.77 9.99
N GLU A 48 -1.68 -0.83 10.38
CA GLU A 48 -2.09 -1.09 11.77
C GLU A 48 -1.72 -2.51 12.23
N GLU A 49 -1.91 -3.51 11.38
CA GLU A 49 -1.42 -4.87 11.63
C GLU A 49 0.11 -4.90 11.86
N ILE A 50 0.90 -4.27 10.98
CA ILE A 50 2.36 -4.23 11.14
C ILE A 50 2.73 -3.47 12.42
N LYS A 51 2.04 -2.37 12.72
CA LYS A 51 2.27 -1.58 13.93
C LYS A 51 2.07 -2.43 15.18
N ASN A 52 0.97 -3.16 15.25
CA ASN A 52 0.57 -3.97 16.41
C ASN A 52 1.27 -5.34 16.49
N MET A 53 1.97 -5.77 15.45
CA MET A 53 2.75 -7.01 15.44
C MET A 53 3.90 -6.96 16.46
N ASP A 54 4.11 -8.05 17.20
CA ASP A 54 5.35 -8.26 17.97
C ASP A 54 6.53 -8.54 17.03
N LYS A 55 7.57 -7.71 17.14
CA LYS A 55 8.77 -7.74 16.28
C LYS A 55 10.00 -8.24 17.05
N SER A 56 9.84 -8.66 18.29
CA SER A 56 10.93 -9.11 19.18
C SER A 56 11.72 -10.28 18.57
N SER A 57 11.00 -11.22 17.94
CA SER A 57 11.54 -12.43 17.32
C SER A 57 12.06 -12.26 15.89
N LEU A 58 11.92 -11.06 15.30
CA LEU A 58 12.29 -10.82 13.91
C LEU A 58 13.78 -10.50 13.76
N THR A 59 14.38 -11.05 12.70
CA THR A 59 15.75 -10.69 12.30
C THR A 59 15.80 -9.27 11.74
N ARG A 60 17.01 -8.71 11.65
CA ARG A 60 17.24 -7.38 11.07
C ARG A 60 16.70 -7.27 9.64
N ASP A 61 16.88 -8.31 8.83
CA ASP A 61 16.43 -8.33 7.44
C ASP A 61 14.90 -8.36 7.35
N GLN A 62 14.24 -9.16 8.18
CA GLN A 62 12.78 -9.18 8.26
C GLN A 62 12.20 -7.82 8.68
N LYS A 63 12.83 -7.15 9.65
CA LYS A 63 12.46 -5.78 10.04
C LYS A 63 12.66 -4.78 8.90
N LYS A 64 13.73 -4.94 8.11
CA LYS A 64 13.99 -4.10 6.93
C LYS A 64 12.93 -4.31 5.85
N ASP A 65 12.47 -5.53 5.65
CA ASP A 65 11.43 -5.82 4.66
C ASP A 65 10.07 -5.24 5.08
N LEU A 66 9.70 -5.34 6.36
CA LEU A 66 8.51 -4.64 6.89
C LEU A 66 8.59 -3.12 6.72
N LYS A 67 9.78 -2.54 6.91
CA LYS A 67 10.00 -1.11 6.67
C LYS A 67 9.81 -0.74 5.20
N LYS A 68 10.31 -1.57 4.28
CA LYS A 68 10.10 -1.37 2.84
C LYS A 68 8.61 -1.44 2.50
N GLU A 69 7.89 -2.43 3.05
CA GLU A 69 6.46 -2.59 2.86
C GLU A 69 5.69 -1.33 3.28
N ILE A 70 5.92 -0.84 4.50
CA ILE A 70 5.32 0.42 5.00
C ILE A 70 5.67 1.60 4.07
N THR A 71 6.92 1.68 3.62
CA THR A 71 7.37 2.78 2.74
C THR A 71 6.66 2.75 1.39
N THR A 72 6.45 1.56 0.82
CA THR A 72 5.69 1.38 -0.43
C THR A 72 4.23 1.78 -0.22
N MET A 73 3.58 1.30 0.85
CA MET A 73 2.21 1.67 1.19
C MET A 73 2.06 3.19 1.40
N GLN A 74 3.03 3.84 2.03
CA GLN A 74 3.02 5.30 2.19
C GLN A 74 3.09 6.03 0.84
N LYS A 75 3.89 5.53 -0.11
CA LYS A 75 3.96 6.10 -1.47
C LYS A 75 2.64 5.94 -2.20
N GLU A 76 2.01 4.77 -2.09
CA GLU A 76 0.71 4.51 -2.69
C GLU A 76 -0.38 5.43 -2.11
N ALA A 77 -0.45 5.57 -0.78
CA ALA A 77 -1.40 6.47 -0.13
C ALA A 77 -1.19 7.94 -0.56
N LYS A 78 0.07 8.38 -0.66
CA LYS A 78 0.40 9.72 -1.17
C LYS A 78 -0.01 9.92 -2.63
N ALA A 79 0.19 8.91 -3.48
CA ALA A 79 -0.21 8.98 -4.88
C ALA A 79 -1.74 9.07 -5.03
N ILE A 80 -2.49 8.35 -4.18
CA ILE A 80 -3.95 8.43 -4.12
C ILE A 80 -4.37 9.84 -3.65
N SER A 81 -3.78 10.34 -2.58
CA SER A 81 -4.13 11.65 -2.00
C SER A 81 -3.75 12.84 -2.88
N ASN A 82 -2.66 12.76 -3.64
CA ASN A 82 -2.16 13.86 -4.47
C ASN A 82 -2.65 13.78 -5.93
N GLY A 83 -3.60 12.89 -6.24
CA GLY A 83 -4.19 12.81 -7.58
C GLY A 83 -3.26 12.25 -8.67
N GLY A 84 -2.28 11.41 -8.31
CA GLY A 84 -1.52 10.61 -9.28
C GLY A 84 -0.24 11.22 -9.86
N ILE A 85 0.40 12.18 -9.18
CA ILE A 85 1.74 12.67 -9.61
C ILE A 85 2.82 11.69 -9.14
N TYR A 86 3.41 10.96 -10.08
CA TYR A 86 4.66 10.19 -9.93
C TYR A 86 5.81 10.90 -10.65
#